data_AF-A0A078RY50-F1
#
_entry.id   AF-A0A078RY50-F1
#
_cell.length_a   1.000
_cell.length_b   1.000
_cell.length_c   1.000
_cell.angle_alpha   90.00
_cell.angle_beta   90.00
_cell.angle_gamma   90.00
#
_symmetry.space_group_name_H-M   'P 1'
#
loop_
_entity.id
_entity.type
_entity.pdbx_description
1 polymer ?
#
loop_
_entity_poly.entity_id
_entity_poly.type
_entity_poly.pdbx_seq_one_letter_code
_entity_poly.pdbx_strand_id
1 'polypeptide(L)'
;MANPIIPGILQTEQDLLYSKLNAYNQGRASYKEVGAYLVVLPRPEHLQYTLWIYSPLPGRQSIFYICDLSTDIHETLRMASTLCFYSPRSLLLVEYNAKRMQSKGDDIISVGKYHGHFLHEILRIDPAYLTWIAFKFQPRIPKQERFVQIAKIYHSVHLDIQRRKTYQTTGGRFLGKESEKVENLTLTVLSVRLEDNPYKTQLKGTTPYFYVRQVLKLKDSIGNFVSIRLNARTASQKSCQLPAVEHAYQVGELMEIASARIARTYIIGSTKYTRLTHVKLHIPTG
;
A
#
# COMPACT_ATOMS: atom_id res chain seq x y z
N MET A 1 31.45 4.53 -5.15
CA MET A 1 31.27 3.65 -6.32
C MET A 1 31.27 4.57 -7.52
N ALA A 2 32.03 4.27 -8.58
CA ALA A 2 31.97 5.06 -9.81
C ALA A 2 30.62 4.82 -10.50
N ASN A 3 30.09 5.86 -11.15
CA ASN A 3 28.88 5.74 -11.94
C ASN A 3 29.19 4.93 -13.21
N PRO A 4 28.47 3.82 -13.48
CA PRO A 4 28.77 2.97 -14.62
C PRO A 4 28.38 3.63 -15.95
N ILE A 5 28.85 3.10 -17.08
CA ILE A 5 28.38 3.58 -18.39
C ILE A 5 27.02 2.94 -18.71
N ILE A 6 26.02 3.75 -19.04
CA ILE A 6 24.68 3.24 -19.38
C ILE A 6 24.66 2.87 -20.88
N PRO A 7 24.36 1.61 -21.24
CA PRO A 7 24.34 1.20 -22.64
C PRO A 7 23.29 1.98 -23.44
N GLY A 8 23.68 2.50 -24.61
CA GLY A 8 22.74 3.13 -25.55
C GLY A 8 22.27 4.54 -25.19
N ILE A 9 22.88 5.19 -24.19
CA ILE A 9 22.52 6.56 -23.76
C ILE A 9 23.68 7.52 -24.06
N LEU A 10 23.34 8.74 -24.51
CA LEU A 10 24.33 9.79 -24.76
C LEU A 10 24.91 10.32 -23.45
N GLN A 11 26.17 10.76 -23.45
CA GLN A 11 26.83 11.25 -22.22
C GLN A 11 26.07 12.38 -21.53
N THR A 12 25.52 13.34 -22.30
CA THR A 12 24.74 14.46 -21.76
C THR A 12 23.45 14.01 -21.06
N GLU A 13 22.78 13.02 -21.62
CA GLU A 13 21.58 12.43 -21.04
C GLU A 13 21.91 11.59 -19.79
N GLN A 14 23.03 10.87 -19.84
CA GLN A 14 23.54 10.12 -18.71
C GLN A 14 23.90 11.04 -17.53
N ASP A 15 24.54 12.18 -17.77
CA ASP A 15 24.86 13.17 -16.74
C ASP A 15 23.58 13.75 -16.11
N LEU A 16 22.56 14.03 -16.91
CA LEU A 16 21.25 14.46 -16.43
C LEU A 16 20.58 13.40 -15.55
N LEU A 17 20.64 12.12 -15.95
CA LEU A 17 20.10 11.01 -15.17
C LEU A 17 20.79 10.86 -13.82
N TYR A 18 22.12 10.95 -13.78
CA TYR A 18 22.86 10.91 -12.52
C TYR A 18 22.60 12.11 -11.63
N SER A 19 22.45 13.30 -12.21
CA SER A 19 22.05 14.49 -11.46
C SER A 19 20.68 14.29 -10.76
N LYS A 20 19.69 13.78 -11.50
CA LYS A 20 18.36 13.43 -10.95
C LYS A 20 18.44 12.35 -9.87
N LEU A 21 19.25 11.31 -10.07
CA LEU A 21 19.43 10.24 -9.10
C LEU A 21 20.12 10.74 -7.83
N ASN A 22 21.11 11.63 -7.96
CA ASN A 22 21.78 12.27 -6.83
C ASN A 22 20.80 13.13 -6.04
N ALA A 23 19.99 13.95 -6.72
CA ALA A 23 18.93 14.74 -6.08
C ALA A 23 17.92 13.86 -5.33
N TYR A 24 17.49 12.74 -5.93
CA TYR A 24 16.61 11.76 -5.28
C TYR A 24 17.22 11.14 -4.01
N ASN A 25 18.54 10.98 -3.98
CA ASN A 25 19.27 10.42 -2.85
C ASN A 25 19.63 11.44 -1.76
N GLN A 26 19.39 12.74 -1.97
CA GLN A 26 19.66 13.75 -0.96
C GLN A 26 18.83 13.50 0.30
N GLY A 27 19.49 13.59 1.47
CA GLY A 27 18.86 13.36 2.77
C GLY A 27 18.63 11.89 3.14
N ARG A 28 19.03 10.93 2.29
CA ARG A 28 18.97 9.50 2.62
C ARG A 28 20.19 9.05 3.42
N ALA A 29 20.02 8.01 4.23
CA ALA A 29 21.08 7.49 5.08
C ALA A 29 22.17 6.78 4.27
N SER A 30 23.37 6.68 4.85
CA SER A 30 24.52 6.06 4.20
C SER A 30 24.29 4.58 3.92
N TYR A 31 24.75 4.12 2.75
CA TYR A 31 24.67 2.70 2.38
C TYR A 31 25.40 1.78 3.36
N LYS A 32 26.38 2.30 4.11
CA LYS A 32 27.13 1.54 5.12
C LYS A 32 26.28 1.21 6.36
N GLU A 33 25.28 2.04 6.66
CA GLU A 33 24.47 1.92 7.87
C GLU A 33 23.20 1.12 7.59
N VAL A 34 22.40 1.55 6.61
CA VAL A 34 21.06 0.99 6.34
C VAL A 34 21.02 0.08 5.11
N GLY A 35 22.09 0.04 4.32
CA GLY A 35 22.12 -0.60 3.01
C GLY A 35 21.68 0.34 1.88
N ALA A 36 21.66 -0.17 0.66
CA ALA A 36 21.24 0.57 -0.54
C ALA A 36 20.47 -0.33 -1.50
N TYR A 37 19.55 0.24 -2.26
CA TYR A 37 18.98 -0.42 -3.43
C TYR A 37 19.91 -0.23 -4.61
N LEU A 38 20.11 -1.30 -5.37
CA LEU A 38 20.98 -1.34 -6.53
C LEU A 38 20.13 -1.64 -7.76
N VAL A 39 20.10 -0.70 -8.70
CA VAL A 39 19.62 -0.95 -10.06
C VAL A 39 20.81 -1.47 -10.85
N VAL A 40 20.71 -2.72 -11.31
CA VAL A 40 21.78 -3.40 -12.03
C VAL A 40 21.54 -3.31 -13.52
N LEU A 41 22.58 -2.95 -14.27
CA LEU A 41 22.55 -2.85 -15.74
C LEU A 41 22.21 -4.19 -16.42
N PRO A 42 21.55 -4.14 -17.60
CA PRO A 42 21.25 -5.33 -18.39
C PRO A 42 22.55 -5.99 -18.90
N ARG A 43 22.44 -7.28 -19.21
CA ARG A 43 23.53 -8.14 -19.68
C ARG A 43 23.10 -8.91 -20.92
N PRO A 44 24.04 -9.45 -21.71
CA PRO A 44 23.71 -10.27 -22.87
C PRO A 44 22.75 -11.43 -22.55
N GLU A 45 22.91 -12.05 -21.37
CA GLU A 45 22.06 -13.14 -20.88
C GLU A 45 20.74 -12.64 -20.24
N HIS A 46 20.65 -11.36 -19.87
CA HIS A 46 19.51 -10.79 -19.17
C HIS A 46 19.25 -9.34 -19.61
N LEU A 47 18.35 -9.18 -20.57
CA LEU A 47 18.10 -7.90 -21.26
C LEU A 47 17.39 -6.84 -20.40
N GLN A 48 16.81 -7.24 -19.27
CA GLN A 48 16.13 -6.33 -18.35
C GLN A 48 17.07 -5.83 -17.25
N TYR A 49 16.86 -4.58 -16.85
CA TYR A 49 17.41 -4.07 -15.61
C TYR A 49 16.79 -4.83 -14.43
N THR A 50 17.56 -4.99 -13.35
CA THR A 50 17.11 -5.74 -12.18
C THR A 50 17.34 -4.94 -10.90
N LEU A 51 16.44 -5.11 -9.94
CA LEU A 51 16.51 -4.47 -8.63
C LEU A 51 17.10 -5.44 -7.61
N TRP A 52 18.09 -4.96 -6.88
CA TRP A 52 18.78 -5.71 -5.83
C TRP A 52 18.88 -4.87 -4.55
N ILE A 53 19.14 -5.51 -3.43
CA ILE A 53 19.45 -4.84 -2.16
C ILE A 53 20.84 -5.20 -1.69
N TYR A 54 21.63 -4.17 -1.38
CA TYR A 54 22.83 -4.28 -0.57
C TYR A 54 22.48 -4.09 0.91
N SER A 55 22.92 -5.00 1.78
CA SER A 55 22.83 -4.88 3.23
C SER A 55 24.19 -5.11 3.88
N PRO A 56 24.62 -4.28 4.85
CA PRO A 56 25.89 -4.45 5.54
C PRO A 56 25.92 -5.68 6.48
N LEU A 57 24.78 -6.31 6.74
CA LEU A 57 24.60 -7.27 7.82
C LEU A 57 25.06 -8.72 7.56
N PRO A 58 25.32 -9.18 6.32
CA PRO A 58 26.10 -10.40 6.09
C PRO A 58 27.50 -10.08 5.57
N GLY A 59 28.54 -10.38 6.35
CA GLY A 59 29.94 -10.11 5.99
C GLY A 59 30.48 -10.90 4.79
N ARG A 60 29.83 -11.98 4.35
CA ARG A 60 30.32 -12.88 3.26
C ARG A 60 29.52 -12.86 1.96
N GLN A 61 28.39 -12.17 1.88
CA GLN A 61 27.63 -11.88 0.65
C GLN A 61 26.51 -10.93 1.02
N SER A 62 26.56 -9.72 0.49
CA SER A 62 25.76 -8.60 1.01
C SER A 62 24.71 -8.12 0.02
N ILE A 63 24.63 -8.71 -1.17
CA ILE A 63 23.79 -8.25 -2.28
C ILE A 63 22.81 -9.36 -2.67
N PHE A 64 21.52 -9.05 -2.69
CA PHE A 64 20.43 -10.01 -2.93
C PHE A 64 19.47 -9.48 -3.98
N TYR A 65 18.99 -10.36 -4.85
CA TYR A 65 18.04 -10.04 -5.92
C TYR A 65 16.65 -9.79 -5.35
N ILE A 66 15.88 -8.86 -5.94
CA ILE A 66 14.50 -8.58 -5.54
C ILE A 66 13.54 -8.89 -6.69
N CYS A 67 13.71 -8.22 -7.82
CA CYS A 67 12.83 -8.40 -8.98
C CYS A 67 13.42 -7.79 -10.25
N ASP A 68 12.86 -8.20 -11.38
CA ASP A 68 13.10 -7.55 -12.66
C ASP A 68 12.35 -6.22 -12.77
N LEU A 69 12.93 -5.31 -13.55
CA LEU A 69 12.38 -3.99 -13.85
C LEU A 69 12.02 -3.95 -15.35
N SER A 70 12.45 -2.90 -16.07
CA SER A 70 12.19 -2.72 -17.51
C SER A 70 13.47 -2.96 -18.32
N THR A 71 13.35 -2.99 -19.64
CA THR A 71 14.49 -2.92 -20.56
C THR A 71 14.95 -1.48 -20.80
N ASP A 72 14.07 -0.49 -20.56
CA ASP A 72 14.36 0.94 -20.68
C ASP A 72 14.86 1.51 -19.35
N ILE A 73 15.94 2.28 -19.37
CA ILE A 73 16.51 2.95 -18.19
C ILE A 73 15.56 3.94 -17.53
N HIS A 74 14.81 4.73 -18.32
CA HIS A 74 13.91 5.76 -17.78
C HIS A 74 12.75 5.14 -17.04
N GLU A 75 12.12 4.14 -17.66
CA GLU A 75 11.06 3.35 -17.01
C GLU A 75 11.59 2.58 -15.80
N THR A 76 12.79 2.00 -15.91
CA THR A 76 13.45 1.30 -14.79
C THR A 76 13.66 2.23 -13.60
N LEU A 77 14.24 3.41 -13.81
CA LEU A 77 14.47 4.38 -12.75
C LEU A 77 13.15 4.91 -12.18
N ARG A 78 12.13 5.11 -13.03
CA ARG A 78 10.77 5.46 -12.59
C ARG A 78 10.17 4.39 -11.70
N MET A 79 10.23 3.11 -12.11
CA MET A 79 9.74 1.98 -11.33
C MET A 79 10.49 1.85 -9.99
N ALA A 80 11.81 1.85 -10.02
CA ALA A 80 12.66 1.68 -8.84
C ALA A 80 12.52 2.85 -7.85
N SER A 81 12.59 4.09 -8.32
CA SER A 81 12.37 5.28 -7.47
C SER A 81 10.96 5.29 -6.88
N THR A 82 9.95 4.90 -7.63
CA THR A 82 8.57 4.82 -7.14
C THR A 82 8.38 3.70 -6.11
N LEU A 83 9.05 2.56 -6.27
CA LEU A 83 9.05 1.46 -5.28
C LEU A 83 9.74 1.87 -3.99
N CYS A 84 10.89 2.56 -4.09
CA CYS A 84 11.79 2.87 -2.97
C CYS A 84 11.63 4.31 -2.44
N PHE A 85 10.60 5.05 -2.87
CA PHE A 85 10.45 6.48 -2.60
C PHE A 85 10.53 6.81 -1.10
N TYR A 86 9.80 6.08 -0.26
CA TYR A 86 9.75 6.26 1.19
C TYR A 86 10.76 5.41 1.97
N SER A 87 11.64 4.70 1.26
CA SER A 87 12.73 3.98 1.91
C SER A 87 13.80 4.96 2.38
N PRO A 88 14.41 4.75 3.56
CA PRO A 88 15.57 5.53 4.00
C PRO A 88 16.84 5.19 3.20
N ARG A 89 16.82 4.14 2.37
CA ARG A 89 17.97 3.65 1.60
C ARG A 89 18.14 4.40 0.30
N SER A 90 19.38 4.71 -0.06
CA SER A 90 19.71 5.28 -1.36
C SER A 90 19.48 4.27 -2.50
N LEU A 91 19.24 4.80 -3.70
CA LEU A 91 19.12 4.05 -4.94
C LEU A 91 20.35 4.32 -5.80
N LEU A 92 21.11 3.28 -6.14
CA LEU A 92 22.37 3.39 -6.88
C LEU A 92 22.29 2.58 -8.18
N LEU A 93 22.88 3.10 -9.25
CA LEU A 93 23.06 2.35 -10.50
C LEU A 93 24.43 1.66 -10.46
N VAL A 94 24.47 0.37 -10.78
CA VAL A 94 25.71 -0.43 -10.72
C VAL A 94 25.80 -1.43 -11.87
N GLU A 95 27.03 -1.77 -12.23
CA GLU A 95 27.31 -2.90 -13.10
C GLU A 95 27.09 -4.23 -12.37
N TYR A 96 26.72 -5.25 -13.14
CA TYR A 96 26.61 -6.59 -12.58
C TYR A 96 27.97 -7.16 -12.19
N ASN A 97 28.06 -7.72 -10.98
CA ASN A 97 29.26 -8.37 -10.49
C ASN A 97 28.97 -9.83 -10.15
N ALA A 98 29.36 -10.77 -11.02
CA ALA A 98 29.11 -12.20 -10.83
C ALA A 98 29.60 -12.72 -9.46
N LYS A 99 30.77 -12.27 -8.99
CA LYS A 99 31.34 -12.74 -7.71
C LYS A 99 30.48 -12.38 -6.50
N ARG A 100 29.73 -11.27 -6.57
CA ARG A 100 28.95 -10.72 -5.44
C ARG A 100 27.44 -10.86 -5.60
N MET A 101 26.96 -10.92 -6.84
CA MET A 101 25.53 -10.91 -7.20
C MET A 101 25.04 -12.27 -7.72
N GLN A 102 25.88 -13.28 -7.90
CA GLN A 102 25.37 -14.61 -8.22
C GLN A 102 24.72 -15.25 -6.97
N SER A 103 23.48 -15.75 -7.09
CA SER A 103 22.87 -16.51 -6.00
C SER A 103 23.66 -17.80 -5.80
N LYS A 104 24.07 -18.05 -4.54
CA LYS A 104 24.73 -19.30 -4.13
C LYS A 104 23.73 -20.30 -3.54
N GLY A 105 22.43 -20.04 -3.70
CA GLY A 105 21.36 -20.82 -3.08
C GLY A 105 21.20 -20.60 -1.57
N ASP A 106 21.86 -19.58 -1.01
CA ASP A 106 21.74 -19.22 0.41
C ASP A 106 20.36 -18.63 0.75
N ASP A 107 19.63 -18.17 -0.27
CA ASP A 107 18.30 -17.59 -0.18
C ASP A 107 17.19 -18.56 -0.63
N ILE A 108 17.53 -19.84 -0.83
CA ILE A 108 16.55 -20.91 -1.08
C ILE A 108 15.98 -21.42 0.24
N ILE A 109 14.66 -21.48 0.30
CA ILE A 109 13.93 -22.00 1.45
C ILE A 109 14.11 -23.52 1.49
N SER A 110 14.80 -24.00 2.53
CA SER A 110 15.07 -25.42 2.70
C SER A 110 13.98 -26.18 3.46
N VAL A 111 12.98 -25.51 4.03
CA VAL A 111 11.97 -26.13 4.91
C VAL A 111 10.59 -25.47 4.82
N GLY A 112 9.56 -26.24 5.16
CA GLY A 112 8.18 -25.76 5.32
C GLY A 112 7.42 -25.59 4.01
N LYS A 113 6.37 -24.75 4.03
CA LYS A 113 5.37 -24.62 2.95
C LYS A 113 5.97 -24.28 1.58
N TYR A 114 7.02 -23.46 1.56
CA TYR A 114 7.64 -22.95 0.33
C TYR A 114 9.02 -23.57 0.09
N HIS A 115 9.21 -24.84 0.44
CA HIS A 115 10.46 -25.55 0.17
C HIS A 115 10.84 -25.47 -1.32
N GLY A 116 12.11 -25.18 -1.60
CA GLY A 116 12.66 -25.05 -2.96
C GLY A 116 12.48 -23.66 -3.59
N HIS A 117 11.68 -22.77 -3.00
CA HIS A 117 11.49 -21.41 -3.50
C HIS A 117 12.55 -20.44 -2.96
N PHE A 118 12.80 -19.38 -3.70
CA PHE A 118 13.65 -18.29 -3.25
C PHE A 118 12.89 -17.27 -2.39
N LEU A 119 13.60 -16.62 -1.46
CA LEU A 119 12.99 -15.63 -0.56
C LEU A 119 12.38 -14.42 -1.30
N HIS A 120 12.93 -14.02 -2.46
CA HIS A 120 12.37 -12.92 -3.26
C HIS A 120 11.03 -13.28 -3.93
N GLU A 121 10.79 -14.56 -4.23
CA GLU A 121 9.49 -15.04 -4.73
C GLU A 121 8.45 -14.93 -3.63
N ILE A 122 8.80 -15.37 -2.43
CA ILE A 122 7.90 -15.37 -1.27
C ILE A 122 7.63 -13.94 -0.77
N LEU A 123 8.55 -13.00 -0.97
CA LEU A 123 8.34 -11.58 -0.69
C LEU A 123 7.07 -11.02 -1.36
N ARG A 124 6.76 -11.50 -2.56
CA ARG A 124 5.59 -11.07 -3.34
C ARG A 124 4.32 -11.86 -2.97
N ILE A 125 4.46 -13.15 -2.68
CA ILE A 125 3.34 -14.07 -2.46
C ILE A 125 2.83 -14.02 -1.01
N ASP A 126 3.74 -14.18 -0.04
CA ASP A 126 3.40 -14.38 1.37
C ASP A 126 4.48 -13.75 2.30
N PRO A 127 4.44 -12.42 2.48
CA PRO A 127 5.40 -11.73 3.34
C PRO A 127 5.25 -12.08 4.83
N ALA A 128 4.13 -12.66 5.25
CA ALA A 128 3.95 -13.14 6.62
C ALA A 128 4.87 -14.34 6.90
N TYR A 129 5.06 -15.22 5.90
CA TYR A 129 6.01 -16.32 6.00
C TYR A 129 7.46 -15.84 6.14
N LEU A 130 7.86 -14.79 5.40
CA LEU A 130 9.18 -14.16 5.59
C LEU A 130 9.37 -13.62 6.99
N THR A 131 8.32 -13.00 7.55
CA THR A 131 8.34 -12.47 8.91
C THR A 131 8.50 -13.60 9.93
N TRP A 132 7.84 -14.74 9.71
CA TRP A 132 8.04 -15.94 10.53
C TRP A 132 9.49 -16.46 10.45
N ILE A 133 10.08 -16.55 9.26
CA ILE A 133 11.50 -16.95 9.14
C ILE A 133 12.41 -15.96 9.87
N ALA A 134 12.19 -14.66 9.70
CA ALA A 134 13.06 -13.62 10.24
C ALA A 134 13.08 -13.58 11.79
N PHE A 135 11.98 -13.95 12.45
CA PHE A 135 11.83 -13.74 13.91
C PHE A 135 11.38 -14.95 14.73
N LYS A 136 10.76 -15.96 14.10
CA LYS A 136 10.23 -17.14 14.81
C LYS A 136 10.99 -18.42 14.49
N PHE A 137 11.59 -18.53 13.31
CA PHE A 137 12.42 -19.68 12.96
C PHE A 137 13.68 -19.71 13.82
N GLN A 138 13.90 -20.82 14.52
CA GLN A 138 15.07 -21.02 15.36
C GLN A 138 16.15 -21.77 14.58
N PRO A 139 17.24 -21.09 14.19
CA PRO A 139 18.33 -21.73 13.48
C PRO A 139 19.08 -22.68 14.43
N ARG A 140 19.42 -23.87 13.92
CA ARG A 140 20.20 -24.88 14.68
C ARG A 140 21.63 -25.03 14.18
N ILE A 141 21.92 -24.51 12.99
CA ILE A 141 23.23 -24.60 12.33
C ILE A 141 23.62 -23.24 11.74
N PRO A 142 24.92 -22.93 11.57
CA PRO A 142 25.38 -21.63 11.06
C PRO A 142 24.80 -21.27 9.68
N LYS A 143 24.56 -22.27 8.81
CA LYS A 143 23.90 -22.06 7.52
C LYS A 143 22.47 -21.51 7.68
N GLN A 144 21.74 -21.99 8.68
CA GLN A 144 20.39 -21.52 8.99
C GLN A 144 20.40 -20.14 9.64
N GLU A 145 21.40 -19.82 10.47
CA GLU A 145 21.56 -18.47 11.02
C GLU A 145 21.73 -17.42 9.91
N ARG A 146 22.58 -17.74 8.93
CA ARG A 146 22.76 -16.92 7.74
C ARG A 146 21.46 -16.77 6.95
N PHE A 147 20.73 -17.86 6.75
CA PHE A 147 19.41 -17.82 6.08
C PHE A 147 18.42 -16.89 6.80
N VAL A 148 18.38 -16.92 8.15
CA VAL A 148 17.55 -15.99 8.94
C VAL A 148 17.99 -14.54 8.76
N GLN A 149 19.30 -14.26 8.71
CA GLN A 149 19.81 -12.91 8.42
C GLN A 149 19.36 -12.41 7.04
N ILE A 150 19.41 -13.28 6.02
CA ILE A 150 18.93 -12.96 4.68
C ILE A 150 17.42 -12.71 4.70
N ALA A 151 16.65 -13.53 5.40
CA ALA A 151 15.20 -13.33 5.56
C ALA A 151 14.88 -12.00 6.25
N LYS A 152 15.68 -11.56 7.25
CA LYS A 152 15.55 -10.22 7.88
C LYS A 152 15.77 -9.10 6.87
N ILE A 153 16.69 -9.27 5.90
CA ILE A 153 16.91 -8.30 4.83
C ILE A 153 15.66 -8.21 3.95
N TYR A 154 15.14 -9.33 3.45
CA TYR A 154 13.91 -9.34 2.65
C TYR A 154 12.69 -8.80 3.43
N HIS A 155 12.58 -9.11 4.71
CA HIS A 155 11.56 -8.51 5.57
C HIS A 155 11.71 -6.99 5.66
N SER A 156 12.93 -6.47 5.75
CA SER A 156 13.14 -5.02 5.75
C SER A 156 12.78 -4.36 4.40
N VAL A 157 12.95 -5.06 3.28
CA VAL A 157 12.45 -4.62 1.96
C VAL A 157 10.93 -4.58 1.94
N HIS A 158 10.29 -5.60 2.49
CA HIS A 158 8.84 -5.62 2.64
C HIS A 158 8.34 -4.39 3.41
N LEU A 159 8.96 -4.05 4.53
CA LEU A 159 8.60 -2.87 5.32
C LEU A 159 8.77 -1.56 4.54
N ASP A 160 9.84 -1.41 3.77
CA ASP A 160 10.03 -0.24 2.90
C ASP A 160 8.91 -0.10 1.87
N ILE A 161 8.52 -1.22 1.23
CA ILE A 161 7.41 -1.26 0.27
C ILE A 161 6.07 -0.99 0.97
N GLN A 162 5.88 -1.44 2.21
CA GLN A 162 4.65 -1.14 2.97
C GLN A 162 4.59 0.31 3.42
N ARG A 163 5.72 0.94 3.81
CA ARG A 163 5.76 2.38 4.14
C ARG A 163 5.20 3.20 2.99
N ARG A 164 5.48 2.82 1.74
CA ARG A 164 4.83 3.42 0.58
C ARG A 164 3.31 3.34 0.67
N LYS A 165 2.69 2.20 1.01
CA LYS A 165 1.22 2.14 1.18
C LYS A 165 0.70 3.04 2.30
N THR A 166 1.48 3.18 3.39
CA THR A 166 1.14 4.03 4.56
C THR A 166 1.35 5.52 4.32
N TYR A 167 2.26 5.93 3.44
CA TYR A 167 2.45 7.34 3.04
C TYR A 167 1.69 7.70 1.76
N GLN A 168 1.44 6.74 0.86
CA GLN A 168 0.54 6.86 -0.28
C GLN A 168 -0.92 6.80 0.12
N THR A 169 -1.23 6.62 1.40
CA THR A 169 -2.59 6.85 1.86
C THR A 169 -2.95 8.28 1.60
N THR A 170 -3.82 8.41 0.60
CA THR A 170 -4.75 9.49 0.34
C THR A 170 -4.55 10.67 1.28
N GLY A 171 -3.92 11.72 0.75
CA GLY A 171 -3.86 13.06 1.33
C GLY A 171 -5.25 13.71 1.47
N GLY A 172 -6.30 12.91 1.70
CA GLY A 172 -7.60 13.39 2.11
C GLY A 172 -7.45 14.03 3.49
N ARG A 173 -7.89 15.27 3.58
CA ARG A 173 -8.05 15.98 4.85
C ARG A 173 -9.39 15.61 5.47
N PHE A 174 -9.53 15.86 6.77
CA PHE A 174 -10.88 15.90 7.34
C PHE A 174 -11.64 17.07 6.72
N LEU A 175 -12.94 16.91 6.49
CA LEU A 175 -13.77 17.99 5.94
C LEU A 175 -13.89 19.19 6.90
N GLY A 176 -13.62 19.01 8.19
CA GLY A 176 -13.71 20.03 9.22
C GLY A 176 -13.50 19.44 10.61
N LYS A 177 -13.79 20.25 11.64
CA LYS A 177 -13.74 19.85 13.05
C LYS A 177 -15.06 19.22 13.50
N GLU A 178 -15.04 18.54 14.64
CA GLU A 178 -16.26 17.96 15.22
C GLU A 178 -17.27 19.07 15.56
N SER A 179 -18.55 18.79 15.35
CA SER A 179 -19.69 19.71 15.47
C SER A 179 -19.79 20.82 14.41
N GLU A 180 -18.83 20.93 13.50
CA GLU A 180 -18.88 21.89 12.39
C GLU A 180 -19.98 21.51 11.39
N LYS A 181 -20.65 22.53 10.84
CA LYS A 181 -21.66 22.36 9.78
C LYS A 181 -20.96 22.50 8.43
N VAL A 182 -21.18 21.51 7.57
CA VAL A 182 -20.69 21.49 6.19
C VAL A 182 -21.89 21.59 5.25
N GLU A 183 -21.73 22.33 4.15
CA GLU A 183 -22.80 22.64 3.20
C GLU A 183 -22.34 22.34 1.77
N ASN A 184 -23.29 22.05 0.89
CA ASN A 184 -23.08 21.84 -0.55
C ASN A 184 -21.95 20.85 -0.89
N LEU A 185 -22.05 19.63 -0.35
CA LEU A 185 -21.10 18.56 -0.64
C LEU A 185 -21.61 17.65 -1.74
N THR A 186 -20.74 17.36 -2.72
CA THR A 186 -20.98 16.33 -3.74
C THR A 186 -20.08 15.14 -3.43
N LEU A 187 -20.68 13.99 -3.14
CA LEU A 187 -19.94 12.80 -2.72
C LEU A 187 -20.30 11.59 -3.59
N THR A 188 -19.31 10.83 -4.04
CA THR A 188 -19.49 9.58 -4.78
C THR A 188 -19.55 8.39 -3.82
N VAL A 189 -20.52 7.50 -4.00
CA VAL A 189 -20.67 6.29 -3.20
C VAL A 189 -19.61 5.25 -3.59
N LEU A 190 -18.79 4.83 -2.63
CA LEU A 190 -17.76 3.78 -2.84
C LEU A 190 -18.22 2.40 -2.38
N SER A 191 -18.98 2.35 -1.29
CA SER A 191 -19.50 1.08 -0.77
C SER A 191 -20.74 1.31 0.06
N VAL A 192 -21.71 0.41 -0.06
CA VAL A 192 -22.94 0.40 0.72
C VAL A 192 -23.02 -0.89 1.52
N ARG A 193 -23.27 -0.77 2.82
CA ARG A 193 -23.54 -1.92 3.70
C ARG A 193 -24.89 -1.72 4.37
N LEU A 194 -25.75 -2.74 4.30
CA LEU A 194 -27.00 -2.78 5.03
C LEU A 194 -26.79 -3.41 6.41
N GLU A 195 -27.39 -2.80 7.43
CA GLU A 195 -27.38 -3.31 8.80
C GLU A 195 -28.75 -3.08 9.43
N ASP A 196 -29.21 -3.99 10.28
CA ASP A 196 -30.38 -3.72 11.12
C ASP A 196 -30.02 -2.77 12.25
N ASN A 197 -30.89 -1.81 12.55
CA ASN A 197 -30.74 -0.94 13.70
C ASN A 197 -31.21 -1.70 14.96
N PRO A 198 -30.30 -2.12 15.85
CA PRO A 198 -30.65 -2.95 17.00
C PRO A 198 -31.51 -2.20 18.02
N TYR A 199 -31.46 -0.87 18.03
CA TYR A 199 -32.19 -0.04 19.00
C TYR A 199 -33.62 0.29 18.59
N LYS A 200 -34.00 0.02 17.34
CA LYS A 200 -35.32 0.36 16.79
C LYS A 200 -36.08 -0.85 16.26
N THR A 201 -35.34 -1.87 15.83
CA THR A 201 -35.92 -3.16 15.42
C THR A 201 -36.66 -3.79 16.60
N GLN A 202 -37.90 -4.22 16.38
CA GLN A 202 -38.78 -4.69 17.43
C GLN A 202 -39.71 -5.79 16.93
N LEU A 203 -40.17 -6.64 17.85
CA LEU A 203 -41.22 -7.62 17.59
C LEU A 203 -42.55 -7.03 18.03
N LYS A 204 -43.53 -6.93 17.12
CA LYS A 204 -44.91 -6.55 17.46
C LYS A 204 -45.79 -7.78 17.35
N GLY A 205 -46.22 -8.31 18.49
CA GLY A 205 -46.90 -9.61 18.55
C GLY A 205 -45.94 -10.72 18.12
N THR A 206 -46.27 -11.42 17.04
CA THR A 206 -45.42 -12.45 16.42
C THR A 206 -44.64 -11.94 15.20
N THR A 207 -44.85 -10.69 14.79
CA THR A 207 -44.33 -10.16 13.53
C THR A 207 -43.11 -9.27 13.78
N PRO A 208 -41.94 -9.59 13.19
CA PRO A 208 -40.73 -8.81 13.37
C PRO A 208 -40.72 -7.59 12.43
N TYR A 209 -40.36 -6.42 12.98
CA TYR A 209 -40.21 -5.17 12.26
C TYR A 209 -38.76 -4.70 12.34
N PHE A 210 -38.03 -4.84 11.24
CA PHE A 210 -36.63 -4.48 11.11
C PHE A 210 -36.47 -3.05 10.59
N TYR A 211 -35.79 -2.20 11.35
CA TYR A 211 -35.42 -0.88 10.87
C TYR A 211 -34.01 -0.93 10.31
N VAL A 212 -33.89 -1.04 9.00
CA VAL A 212 -32.60 -1.16 8.31
C VAL A 212 -31.93 0.21 8.21
N ARG A 213 -30.60 0.25 8.29
CA ARG A 213 -29.78 1.42 8.00
C ARG A 213 -28.77 1.11 6.90
N GLN A 214 -28.55 2.09 6.04
CA GLN A 214 -27.49 2.07 5.03
C GLN A 214 -26.26 2.76 5.60
N VAL A 215 -25.16 2.01 5.72
CA VAL A 215 -23.84 2.52 6.09
C VAL A 215 -23.06 2.77 4.80
N LEU A 216 -22.90 4.04 4.45
CA LEU A 216 -22.26 4.47 3.22
C LEU A 216 -20.81 4.88 3.50
N LYS A 217 -19.89 4.40 2.65
CA LYS A 217 -18.57 5.01 2.48
C LYS A 217 -18.59 5.81 1.21
N LEU A 218 -18.23 7.09 1.32
CA LEU A 218 -18.31 8.06 0.25
C LEU A 218 -16.95 8.72 0.05
N LYS A 219 -16.75 9.31 -1.12
CA LYS A 219 -15.54 10.05 -1.48
C LYS A 219 -15.90 11.36 -2.16
N ASP A 220 -15.26 12.43 -1.72
CA ASP A 220 -15.33 13.74 -2.36
C ASP A 220 -14.49 13.77 -3.65
N SER A 221 -14.79 14.70 -4.55
CA SER A 221 -14.02 15.05 -5.76
C SER A 221 -12.52 15.21 -5.49
N ILE A 222 -12.15 15.83 -4.36
CA ILE A 222 -10.76 16.05 -3.91
C ILE A 222 -10.13 14.75 -3.35
N GLY A 223 -10.95 13.75 -3.04
CA GLY A 223 -10.51 12.45 -2.53
C GLY A 223 -10.56 12.30 -1.01
N ASN A 224 -11.30 13.17 -0.32
CA ASN A 224 -11.59 13.04 1.11
C ASN A 224 -12.61 11.92 1.35
N PHE A 225 -12.41 11.10 2.39
CA PHE A 225 -13.34 10.02 2.71
C PHE A 225 -14.37 10.44 3.75
N VAL A 226 -15.62 10.08 3.47
CA VAL A 226 -16.76 10.40 4.30
C VAL A 226 -17.52 9.12 4.64
N SER A 227 -18.05 9.06 5.87
CA SER A 227 -18.93 7.98 6.30
C SER A 227 -20.28 8.53 6.74
N ILE A 228 -21.36 7.96 6.23
CA ILE A 228 -22.74 8.35 6.55
C ILE A 228 -23.51 7.13 6.98
N ARG A 229 -24.42 7.29 7.94
CA ARG A 229 -25.43 6.29 8.28
C ARG A 229 -26.81 6.88 8.00
N LEU A 230 -27.54 6.30 7.06
CA LEU A 230 -28.92 6.67 6.75
C LEU A 230 -29.85 5.61 7.30
N ASN A 231 -30.75 6.00 8.19
CA ASN A 231 -31.75 5.09 8.75
C ASN A 231 -32.99 5.10 7.87
N ALA A 232 -33.53 3.92 7.56
CA ALA A 232 -34.85 3.81 6.95
C ALA A 232 -35.91 4.42 7.87
N ARG A 233 -36.83 5.19 7.28
CA ARG A 233 -37.98 5.77 7.98
C ARG A 233 -39.01 4.69 8.24
N THR A 234 -39.19 3.80 7.27
CA THR A 234 -40.12 2.67 7.31
C THR A 234 -39.44 1.39 7.80
N ALA A 235 -40.24 0.47 8.35
CA ALA A 235 -39.77 -0.83 8.79
C ALA A 235 -39.90 -1.86 7.67
N SER A 236 -38.99 -2.82 7.65
CA SER A 236 -38.98 -4.00 6.79
C SER A 236 -39.47 -5.23 7.57
N GLN A 237 -40.07 -6.18 6.86
CA GLN A 237 -40.44 -7.49 7.40
C GLN A 237 -39.28 -8.49 7.39
N LYS A 238 -38.19 -8.16 6.69
CA LYS A 238 -37.01 -9.02 6.55
C LYS A 238 -35.76 -8.29 7.03
N SER A 239 -34.96 -9.02 7.80
CA SER A 239 -33.66 -8.55 8.29
C SER A 239 -32.75 -8.15 7.13
N CYS A 240 -32.02 -7.05 7.30
CA CYS A 240 -31.08 -6.48 6.34
C CYS A 240 -31.67 -6.19 4.95
N GLN A 241 -33.00 -6.09 4.81
CA GLN A 241 -33.66 -5.74 3.56
C GLN A 241 -34.23 -4.33 3.62
N LEU A 242 -33.73 -3.44 2.77
CA LEU A 242 -34.23 -2.07 2.69
C LEU A 242 -35.68 -2.07 2.13
N PRO A 243 -36.62 -1.32 2.73
CA PRO A 243 -37.96 -1.14 2.19
C PRO A 243 -37.93 -0.51 0.79
N ALA A 244 -38.84 -0.93 -0.10
CA ALA A 244 -38.90 -0.44 -1.48
C ALA A 244 -39.20 1.06 -1.61
N VAL A 245 -39.74 1.68 -0.56
CA VAL A 245 -40.05 3.13 -0.51
C VAL A 245 -38.78 3.96 -0.24
N GLU A 246 -37.73 3.34 0.29
CA GLU A 246 -36.46 4.00 0.59
C GLU A 246 -35.52 3.91 -0.61
N HIS A 247 -34.76 4.98 -0.86
CA HIS A 247 -33.77 4.98 -1.92
C HIS A 247 -32.60 4.05 -1.60
N ALA A 248 -32.35 3.05 -2.44
CA ALA A 248 -31.25 2.11 -2.30
C ALA A 248 -30.01 2.62 -3.02
N TYR A 249 -29.04 3.16 -2.27
CA TYR A 249 -27.83 3.73 -2.86
C TYR A 249 -26.97 2.66 -3.53
N GLN A 250 -26.39 2.99 -4.68
CA GLN A 250 -25.50 2.11 -5.43
C GLN A 250 -24.06 2.61 -5.48
N VAL A 251 -23.11 1.70 -5.68
CA VAL A 251 -21.70 2.07 -5.86
C VAL A 251 -21.54 2.86 -7.17
N GLY A 252 -20.84 3.99 -7.09
CA GLY A 252 -20.66 4.92 -8.20
C GLY A 252 -21.70 6.05 -8.26
N GLU A 253 -22.78 5.96 -7.49
CA GLU A 253 -23.82 6.99 -7.45
C GLU A 253 -23.31 8.30 -6.82
N LEU A 254 -23.78 9.43 -7.33
CA LEU A 254 -23.49 10.77 -6.79
C LEU A 254 -24.57 11.18 -5.78
N MET A 255 -24.12 11.64 -4.62
CA MET A 255 -24.96 12.09 -3.52
C MET A 255 -24.72 13.58 -3.27
N GLU A 256 -25.73 14.40 -3.51
CA GLU A 256 -25.71 15.84 -3.27
C GLU A 256 -26.29 16.17 -1.89
N ILE A 257 -25.42 16.64 -1.00
CA ILE A 257 -25.75 16.98 0.38
C ILE A 257 -25.82 18.50 0.49
N ALA A 258 -27.03 19.01 0.75
CA ALA A 258 -27.26 20.42 1.02
C ALA A 258 -26.59 20.86 2.33
N SER A 259 -26.75 20.07 3.39
CA SER A 259 -26.04 20.32 4.65
C SER A 259 -25.89 19.07 5.51
N ALA A 260 -24.82 19.03 6.31
CA ALA A 260 -24.64 18.01 7.33
C ALA A 260 -23.80 18.55 8.51
N ARG A 261 -23.82 17.82 9.63
CA ARG A 261 -22.93 18.08 10.77
C ARG A 261 -21.87 17.01 10.89
N ILE A 262 -20.64 17.43 11.14
CA ILE A 262 -19.54 16.52 11.44
C ILE A 262 -19.74 15.96 12.84
N ALA A 263 -20.04 14.66 12.94
CA ALA A 263 -20.20 13.98 14.21
C ALA A 263 -18.88 13.58 14.83
N ARG A 264 -17.92 13.13 14.01
CA ARG A 264 -16.56 12.79 14.46
C ARG A 264 -15.59 12.69 13.30
N THR A 265 -14.30 12.84 13.60
CA THR A 265 -13.21 12.51 12.68
C THR A 265 -12.42 11.32 13.22
N TYR A 266 -12.00 10.40 12.35
CA TYR A 266 -11.27 9.21 12.79
C TYR A 266 -10.39 8.66 11.68
N ILE A 267 -9.41 7.84 12.05
CA ILE A 267 -8.45 7.24 11.13
C ILE A 267 -8.65 5.72 11.14
N ILE A 268 -8.78 5.11 9.96
CA ILE A 268 -8.71 3.65 9.79
C ILE A 268 -7.46 3.33 8.97
N GLY A 269 -6.52 2.59 9.58
CA GLY A 269 -5.19 2.40 9.03
C GLY A 269 -4.50 3.76 8.93
N SER A 270 -4.33 4.25 7.71
CA SER A 270 -3.78 5.58 7.44
C SER A 270 -4.74 6.50 6.66
N THR A 271 -6.00 6.08 6.50
CA THR A 271 -7.03 6.84 5.79
C THR A 271 -7.86 7.66 6.77
N LYS A 272 -7.98 8.96 6.52
CA LYS A 272 -8.79 9.90 7.32
C LYS A 272 -10.25 9.87 6.87
N TYR A 273 -11.16 9.61 7.82
CA TYR A 273 -12.60 9.60 7.59
C TYR A 273 -13.28 10.70 8.40
N THR A 274 -14.20 11.41 7.76
CA THR A 274 -15.14 12.31 8.43
C THR A 274 -16.51 11.64 8.51
N ARG A 275 -17.10 11.52 9.70
CA ARG A 275 -18.46 11.01 9.88
C ARG A 275 -19.46 12.15 9.87
N LEU A 276 -20.43 12.09 8.95
CA LEU A 276 -21.52 13.06 8.91
C LEU A 276 -22.79 12.52 9.57
N THR A 277 -23.54 13.43 10.17
CA THR A 277 -24.86 13.22 10.77
C THR A 277 -25.77 14.40 10.44
N HIS A 278 -27.07 14.26 10.70
CA HIS A 278 -28.07 15.29 10.37
C HIS A 278 -27.99 15.70 8.89
N VAL A 279 -27.80 14.70 8.02
CA VAL A 279 -27.59 14.90 6.58
C VAL A 279 -28.91 15.30 5.93
N LYS A 280 -28.90 16.44 5.25
CA LYS A 280 -29.98 16.92 4.39
C LYS A 280 -29.51 16.82 2.95
N LEU A 281 -30.25 16.05 2.16
CA LEU A 281 -30.02 15.90 0.72
C LEU A 281 -30.65 17.08 -0.03
N HIS A 282 -30.09 17.41 -1.19
CA HIS A 282 -30.85 18.19 -2.17
C HIS A 282 -32.05 17.36 -2.60
N ILE A 283 -33.24 17.94 -2.48
CA ILE A 283 -34.45 17.37 -3.08
C ILE A 283 -34.37 17.76 -4.56
N PRO A 284 -34.45 16.80 -5.50
CA PRO A 284 -34.56 17.16 -6.91
C PRO A 284 -35.85 17.97 -7.07
N THR A 285 -35.70 19.25 -7.39
CA THR A 285 -36.82 20.07 -7.85
C THR A 285 -37.17 19.63 -9.26
N GLY A 286 -38.18 18.76 -9.38
CA GLY A 286 -38.98 18.53 -10.60
C GLY A 286 -38.27 17.83 -11.74
#